data_AF-A0A7W0VSS8-F1
#
_entry.id   AF-A0A7W0VSS8-F1
#
_cell.length_a   1.000
_cell.length_b   1.000
_cell.length_c   1.000
_cell.angle_alpha   90.00
_cell.angle_beta   90.00
_cell.angle_gamma   90.00
#
_symmetry.space_group_name_H-M   'P 1'
#
loop_
_entity.id
_entity.type
_entity.pdbx_description
1 polymer ?
#
loop_
_entity_poly.entity_id
_entity_poly.type
_entity_poly.pdbx_seq_one_letter_code
_entity_poly.pdbx_strand_id
1 'polypeptide(L)'
;MLEAVGYWFNDRAPSGYPRPQKLVATWEPVQRKAVVAYLRAGLTLETYRGKSHCRFACGEQDMGHRDYTDGVFAWPEGLPHYVEKHAVRLPDHFVAHALSGTPPVEPKVKRIDDRPWLRWGVAQDATVELTGWDALGWEDQKKVLERLHARIAPGHPLHQKELEVLVGRRSTDELLVLLPDGTMAVVRLSDASTRLFASWDEWLPRSLPTGC
;
A
#
# COMPACT_ATOMS: atom_id res chain seq x y z
N MET A 1 -7.40 16.86 13.45
CA MET A 1 -6.61 15.88 12.68
C MET A 1 -7.17 15.88 11.27
N LEU A 2 -6.34 15.67 10.27
CA LEU A 2 -6.72 15.59 8.86
C LEU A 2 -6.95 14.13 8.52
N GLU A 3 -8.07 13.80 7.89
CA GLU A 3 -8.34 12.42 7.46
C GLU A 3 -7.52 12.07 6.22
N ALA A 4 -6.76 10.97 6.29
CA ALA A 4 -5.94 10.52 5.18
C ALA A 4 -6.80 9.97 4.03
N VAL A 5 -6.45 10.24 2.77
CA VAL A 5 -7.04 9.58 1.59
C VAL A 5 -5.95 9.39 0.54
N GLY A 6 -5.95 8.24 -0.14
CA GLY A 6 -5.06 8.00 -1.28
C GLY A 6 -3.62 7.62 -0.94
N TYR A 7 -3.35 7.27 0.32
CA TYR A 7 -2.08 6.65 0.72
C TYR A 7 -2.13 5.16 0.40
N TRP A 8 -1.19 4.69 -0.41
CA TRP A 8 -1.24 3.34 -0.98
C TRP A 8 -0.21 2.40 -0.38
N PHE A 9 -0.53 1.11 -0.42
CA PHE A 9 0.40 0.02 -0.18
C PHE A 9 1.73 0.21 -0.92
N ASN A 10 2.83 -0.18 -0.27
CA ASN A 10 4.18 -0.20 -0.83
C ASN A 10 4.75 -1.61 -0.67
N ASP A 11 5.12 -2.26 -1.77
CA ASP A 11 5.66 -3.62 -1.77
C ASP A 11 7.03 -3.74 -1.09
N ARG A 12 7.84 -2.68 -1.11
CA ARG A 12 9.14 -2.63 -0.44
C ARG A 12 9.07 -2.18 1.03
N ALA A 13 7.91 -1.70 1.44
CA ALA A 13 7.64 -1.32 2.82
C ALA A 13 6.18 -1.68 3.13
N PRO A 14 5.86 -2.98 3.20
CA PRO A 14 4.49 -3.45 3.29
C PRO A 14 3.81 -2.83 4.50
N SER A 15 2.59 -2.38 4.28
CA SER A 15 1.77 -1.68 5.26
C SER A 15 0.31 -2.11 5.13
N GLY A 16 -0.52 -1.74 6.08
CA GLY A 16 -1.96 -1.99 6.01
C GLY A 16 -2.70 -1.10 4.99
N TYR A 17 -1.99 -0.26 4.22
CA TYR A 17 -2.63 0.67 3.29
C TYR A 17 -3.28 -0.05 2.10
N PRO A 18 -4.33 0.53 1.49
CA PRO A 18 -5.03 -0.09 0.37
C PRO A 18 -4.16 -0.19 -0.88
N ARG A 19 -4.43 -1.21 -1.70
CA ARG A 19 -3.90 -1.38 -3.06
C ARG A 19 -4.86 -0.72 -4.04
N PRO A 20 -4.45 0.31 -4.78
CA PRO A 20 -5.36 1.06 -5.66
C PRO A 20 -5.93 0.20 -6.80
N GLN A 21 -5.27 -0.89 -7.18
CA GLN A 21 -5.74 -1.86 -8.19
C GLN A 21 -7.04 -2.57 -7.78
N LYS A 22 -7.32 -2.70 -6.47
CA LYS A 22 -8.55 -3.28 -5.94
C LYS A 22 -9.71 -2.29 -5.89
N LEU A 23 -9.44 -1.03 -6.19
CA LEU A 23 -10.38 0.08 -6.04
C LEU A 23 -10.80 0.68 -7.38
N VAL A 24 -10.50 0.03 -8.50
CA VAL A 24 -10.96 0.46 -9.82
C VAL A 24 -12.48 0.26 -9.91
N ALA A 25 -13.20 1.31 -10.30
CA ALA A 25 -14.65 1.25 -10.50
C ALA A 25 -15.12 2.17 -11.63
N THR A 26 -16.39 2.06 -11.98
CA THR A 26 -17.04 2.99 -12.91
C THR A 26 -17.32 4.32 -12.23
N TRP A 27 -17.07 5.42 -12.94
CA TRP A 27 -17.38 6.77 -12.51
C TRP A 27 -18.39 7.42 -13.45
N GLU A 28 -19.22 8.32 -12.91
CA GLU A 28 -19.88 9.31 -13.75
C GLU A 28 -18.82 10.33 -14.26
N PRO A 29 -18.75 10.58 -15.59
CA PRO A 29 -17.67 11.40 -16.17
C PRO A 29 -17.53 12.82 -15.61
N VAL A 30 -18.64 13.52 -15.37
CA VAL A 30 -18.63 14.90 -14.85
C VAL A 30 -18.14 14.92 -13.40
N GLN A 31 -18.64 14.00 -12.58
CA GLN A 31 -18.24 13.80 -11.20
C GLN A 31 -16.75 13.49 -11.10
N ARG A 32 -16.23 12.56 -11.90
CA ARG A 32 -14.80 12.21 -11.92
C ARG A 32 -13.95 13.43 -12.23
N LYS A 33 -14.33 14.18 -13.25
CA LYS A 33 -13.61 15.39 -13.66
C LYS A 33 -13.60 16.44 -12.54
N ALA A 34 -14.73 16.63 -11.86
CA ALA A 34 -14.83 17.55 -10.73
C ALA A 34 -13.95 17.12 -9.54
N VAL A 35 -13.97 15.84 -9.16
CA VAL A 35 -13.11 15.30 -8.09
C VAL A 35 -11.63 15.45 -8.44
N VAL A 36 -11.25 15.16 -9.68
CA VAL A 36 -9.85 15.35 -10.14
C VAL A 36 -9.43 16.81 -10.07
N ALA A 37 -10.29 17.74 -10.49
CA ALA A 37 -10.02 19.17 -10.40
C ALA A 37 -9.86 19.63 -8.93
N TYR A 38 -10.75 19.15 -8.05
CA TYR A 38 -10.67 19.38 -6.61
C TYR A 38 -9.34 18.92 -6.02
N LEU A 39 -8.93 17.67 -6.30
CA LEU A 39 -7.68 17.11 -5.78
C LEU A 39 -6.43 17.90 -6.21
N ARG A 40 -6.45 18.47 -7.42
CA ARG A 40 -5.37 19.31 -7.97
C ARG A 40 -5.33 20.71 -7.36
N ALA A 41 -6.45 21.18 -6.80
CA ALA A 41 -6.59 22.51 -6.21
C ALA A 41 -6.25 22.57 -4.71
N GLY A 42 -5.81 21.45 -4.11
CA GLY A 42 -5.45 21.39 -2.70
C GLY A 42 -4.27 22.31 -2.34
N LEU A 43 -4.26 22.75 -1.07
CA LEU A 43 -3.14 23.48 -0.49
C LEU A 43 -1.99 22.52 -0.19
N THR A 44 -0.74 22.96 -0.35
CA THR A 44 0.42 22.16 0.05
C THR A 44 0.46 22.01 1.58
N LEU A 45 0.36 20.77 2.06
CA LEU A 45 0.47 20.42 3.48
C LEU A 45 1.94 20.22 3.86
N GLU A 46 2.64 19.37 3.13
CA GLU A 46 4.05 19.02 3.33
C GLU A 46 4.75 18.68 2.00
N THR A 47 6.09 18.76 2.01
CA THR A 47 6.95 18.51 0.85
C THR A 47 8.10 17.58 1.24
N TYR A 48 8.33 16.53 0.44
CA TYR A 48 9.35 15.52 0.69
C TYR A 48 10.43 15.51 -0.41
N ARG A 49 11.55 14.84 -0.15
CA ARG A 49 12.69 14.73 -1.10
C ARG A 49 12.62 13.50 -2.02
N GLY A 50 11.58 12.67 -1.89
CA GLY A 50 11.42 11.44 -2.66
C GLY A 50 10.50 11.63 -3.85
N LYS A 51 10.82 10.99 -4.98
CA LYS A 51 9.90 10.86 -6.12
C LYS A 51 8.99 9.65 -5.91
N SER A 52 7.71 9.79 -6.26
CA SER A 52 6.73 8.71 -6.23
C SER A 52 6.42 8.23 -7.65
N HIS A 53 6.04 6.96 -7.80
CA HIS A 53 5.68 6.33 -9.08
C HIS A 53 4.32 5.65 -9.01
N CYS A 54 3.68 5.45 -10.17
CA CYS A 54 2.36 4.84 -10.22
C CYS A 54 2.39 3.32 -9.95
N ARG A 55 1.56 2.85 -9.02
CA ARG A 55 1.48 1.41 -8.64
C ARG A 55 0.84 0.51 -9.70
N PHE A 56 0.24 1.09 -10.76
CA PHE A 56 -0.27 0.33 -11.91
C PHE A 56 0.82 0.00 -12.95
N ALA A 57 2.08 0.40 -12.71
CA ALA A 57 3.17 0.24 -13.68
C ALA A 57 2.84 0.84 -15.07
N CYS A 58 2.04 1.90 -15.12
CA CYS A 58 1.58 2.51 -16.37
C CYS A 58 2.62 3.44 -17.03
N GLY A 59 3.88 3.38 -16.60
CA GLY A 59 4.96 4.24 -17.07
C GLY A 59 5.09 5.60 -16.38
N GLU A 60 4.13 6.00 -15.53
CA GLU A 60 4.21 7.26 -14.78
C GLU A 60 5.19 7.16 -13.61
N GLN A 61 6.21 8.02 -13.63
CA GLN A 61 7.34 8.04 -12.69
C GLN A 61 7.44 9.36 -11.91
N ASP A 62 6.59 10.34 -12.22
CA ASP A 62 6.54 11.63 -11.53
C ASP A 62 5.15 11.85 -10.93
N MET A 63 4.87 11.11 -9.84
CA MET A 63 3.62 11.23 -9.09
C MET A 63 3.66 12.35 -8.04
N GLY A 64 4.62 13.27 -8.16
CA GLY A 64 4.83 14.33 -7.19
C GLY A 64 5.57 13.89 -5.93
N HIS A 65 5.78 14.87 -5.06
CA HIS A 65 6.56 14.74 -3.81
C HIS A 65 5.94 15.55 -2.66
N ARG A 66 4.69 15.99 -2.83
CA ARG A 66 3.94 16.76 -1.84
C ARG A 66 2.74 15.98 -1.33
N ASP A 67 2.31 16.35 -0.13
CA ASP A 67 0.96 16.07 0.33
C ASP A 67 0.13 17.35 0.23
N TYR A 68 -1.12 17.20 -0.16
CA TYR A 68 -2.12 18.25 -0.26
C TYR A 68 -3.18 18.13 0.84
N THR A 69 -3.87 19.24 1.10
CA THR A 69 -4.97 19.34 2.05
C THR A 69 -5.98 20.42 1.65
N ASP A 70 -7.22 20.26 2.10
CA ASP A 70 -8.30 21.25 2.11
C ASP A 70 -8.59 21.79 3.53
N GLY A 71 -7.86 21.31 4.55
CA GLY A 71 -8.12 21.58 5.96
C GLY A 71 -8.96 20.51 6.70
N VAL A 72 -9.51 19.52 5.98
CA VAL A 72 -10.29 18.39 6.52
C VAL A 72 -9.61 17.06 6.19
N PHE A 73 -9.18 16.89 4.96
CA PHE A 73 -8.49 15.73 4.43
C PHE A 73 -7.03 16.05 4.10
N ALA A 74 -6.20 15.01 4.06
CA ALA A 74 -4.85 15.04 3.54
C ALA A 74 -4.68 13.93 2.50
N TRP A 75 -4.02 14.23 1.38
CA TRP A 75 -3.79 13.27 0.31
C TRP A 75 -2.48 13.51 -0.43
N PRO A 76 -1.85 12.46 -1.02
CA PRO A 76 -0.66 12.65 -1.84
C PRO A 76 -0.95 13.42 -3.14
N GLU A 77 0.01 14.22 -3.59
CA GLU A 77 -0.04 14.97 -4.87
C GLU A 77 -0.40 14.09 -6.08
N GLY A 78 -0.01 12.81 -6.04
CA GLY A 78 -0.29 11.84 -7.09
C GLY A 78 -1.71 11.27 -7.09
N LEU A 79 -2.55 11.53 -6.07
CA LEU A 79 -3.92 10.98 -6.01
C LEU A 79 -4.80 11.29 -7.25
N PRO A 80 -4.80 12.50 -7.84
CA PRO A 80 -5.57 12.79 -9.06
C PRO A 80 -5.27 11.83 -10.21
N HIS A 81 -4.00 11.39 -10.37
CA HIS A 81 -3.62 10.46 -11.43
C HIS A 81 -4.34 9.11 -11.29
N TYR A 82 -4.49 8.59 -10.06
CA TYR A 82 -5.20 7.33 -9.83
C TYR A 82 -6.68 7.43 -10.20
N VAL A 83 -7.33 8.53 -9.86
CA VAL A 83 -8.74 8.76 -10.19
C VAL A 83 -8.92 8.96 -11.70
N GLU A 84 -8.09 9.81 -12.31
CA GLU A 84 -8.21 10.20 -13.72
C GLU A 84 -7.83 9.07 -14.68
N LYS A 85 -6.66 8.45 -14.47
CA LYS A 85 -6.08 7.47 -15.39
C LYS A 85 -6.57 6.04 -15.13
N HIS A 86 -6.77 5.68 -13.86
CA HIS A 86 -7.06 4.30 -13.44
C HIS A 86 -8.46 4.13 -12.87
N ALA A 87 -9.28 5.19 -12.84
CA ALA A 87 -10.65 5.15 -12.32
C ALA A 87 -10.74 4.59 -10.88
N VAL A 88 -9.70 4.85 -10.07
CA VAL A 88 -9.70 4.48 -8.65
C VAL A 88 -10.80 5.25 -7.94
N ARG A 89 -11.72 4.54 -7.28
CA ARG A 89 -12.76 5.12 -6.44
C ARG A 89 -12.20 5.56 -5.09
N LEU A 90 -12.88 6.51 -4.46
CA LEU A 90 -12.56 7.06 -3.15
C LEU A 90 -13.76 6.89 -2.22
N PRO A 91 -13.63 7.13 -0.89
CA PRO A 91 -14.75 7.03 0.03
C PRO A 91 -15.86 8.01 -0.34
N ASP A 92 -17.12 7.58 -0.23
CA ASP A 92 -18.27 8.38 -0.69
C ASP A 92 -18.37 9.73 0.05
N HIS A 93 -18.03 9.77 1.35
CA HIS A 93 -18.05 11.01 2.11
C HIS A 93 -16.95 11.99 1.67
N PHE A 94 -15.79 11.49 1.26
CA PHE A 94 -14.74 12.31 0.65
C PHE A 94 -15.21 12.88 -0.69
N VAL A 95 -15.83 12.04 -1.55
CA VAL A 95 -16.36 12.48 -2.85
C VAL A 95 -17.45 13.54 -2.66
N ALA A 96 -18.38 13.32 -1.71
CA ALA A 96 -19.41 14.31 -1.38
C ALA A 96 -18.80 15.63 -0.88
N HIS A 97 -17.74 15.58 -0.07
CA HIS A 97 -17.02 16.77 0.39
C HIS A 97 -16.37 17.53 -0.77
N ALA A 98 -15.63 16.82 -1.64
CA ALA A 98 -14.98 17.38 -2.82
C ALA A 98 -15.95 18.10 -3.77
N LEU A 99 -17.18 17.59 -3.87
CA LEU A 99 -18.23 18.15 -4.72
C LEU A 99 -19.06 19.25 -4.06
N SER A 100 -18.89 19.48 -2.75
CA SER A 100 -19.65 20.51 -2.02
C SER A 100 -19.27 21.94 -2.42
N GLY A 101 -18.11 22.14 -3.05
CA GLY A 101 -17.57 23.46 -3.38
C GLY A 101 -16.98 24.21 -2.19
N THR A 102 -16.80 23.55 -1.04
CA THR A 102 -16.13 24.15 0.12
C THR A 102 -14.69 24.53 -0.24
N PRO A 103 -14.28 25.80 -0.07
CA PRO A 103 -12.92 26.21 -0.40
C PRO A 103 -11.91 25.62 0.59
N PRO A 104 -10.69 25.29 0.14
CA PRO A 104 -9.60 24.87 1.03
C PRO A 104 -9.31 25.90 2.12
N VAL A 105 -9.07 25.42 3.35
CA VAL A 105 -8.65 26.24 4.49
C VAL A 105 -7.33 25.70 5.03
N GLU A 106 -6.43 26.60 5.41
CA GLU A 106 -5.17 26.20 6.02
C GLU A 106 -5.41 25.49 7.37
N PRO A 107 -4.87 24.28 7.58
CA PRO A 107 -5.16 23.51 8.77
C PRO A 107 -4.45 24.09 10.00
N LYS A 108 -5.20 24.22 11.11
CA LYS A 108 -4.62 24.63 12.40
C LYS A 108 -3.66 23.60 13.00
N VAL A 109 -3.79 22.33 12.60
CA VAL A 109 -2.98 21.20 13.08
C VAL A 109 -2.68 20.27 11.92
N LYS A 110 -1.40 19.98 11.66
CA LYS A 110 -0.93 19.10 10.57
C LYS A 110 -0.87 17.61 10.93
N ARG A 111 -1.65 17.15 11.90
CA ARG A 111 -1.68 15.75 12.31
C ARG A 111 -2.65 14.97 11.44
N ILE A 112 -2.14 13.96 10.74
CA ILE A 112 -2.93 13.06 9.90
C ILE A 112 -3.49 11.90 10.74
N ASP A 113 -4.74 11.52 10.48
CA ASP A 113 -5.39 10.32 11.00
C ASP A 113 -5.71 9.39 9.83
N ASP A 114 -5.00 8.27 9.76
CA ASP A 114 -5.10 7.25 8.70
C ASP A 114 -6.10 6.14 9.03
N ARG A 115 -6.63 6.09 10.26
CA ARG A 115 -7.52 5.01 10.70
C ARG A 115 -8.82 4.92 9.89
N PRO A 116 -9.48 6.03 9.51
CA PRO A 116 -10.65 5.95 8.62
C PRO A 116 -10.32 5.33 7.27
N TRP A 117 -9.17 5.70 6.70
CA TRP A 117 -8.69 5.22 5.41
C TRP A 117 -8.39 3.72 5.41
N LEU A 118 -7.69 3.25 6.44
CA LEU A 118 -7.39 1.83 6.64
C LEU A 118 -8.68 1.01 6.79
N ARG A 119 -9.62 1.48 7.63
CA ARG A 119 -10.93 0.81 7.80
C ARG A 119 -11.72 0.74 6.50
N TRP A 120 -11.73 1.84 5.73
CA TRP A 120 -12.39 1.85 4.42
C TRP A 120 -11.73 0.85 3.45
N GLY A 121 -10.39 0.81 3.41
CA GLY A 121 -9.64 -0.15 2.61
C GLY A 121 -9.98 -1.60 2.93
N VAL A 122 -10.03 -1.96 4.21
CA VAL A 122 -10.44 -3.29 4.68
C VAL A 122 -11.85 -3.61 4.21
N ALA A 123 -12.79 -2.66 4.35
CA ALA A 123 -14.16 -2.85 3.89
C ALA A 123 -14.29 -3.03 2.35
N GLN A 124 -13.28 -2.63 1.57
CA GLN A 124 -13.23 -2.84 0.12
C GLN A 124 -12.41 -4.08 -0.30
N ASP A 125 -11.95 -4.91 0.65
CA ASP A 125 -11.00 -6.01 0.36
C ASP A 125 -9.76 -5.53 -0.41
N ALA A 126 -9.31 -4.31 -0.09
CA ALA A 126 -8.24 -3.63 -0.80
C ALA A 126 -6.91 -3.62 -0.01
N THR A 127 -6.92 -4.04 1.25
CA THR A 127 -5.74 -4.03 2.13
C THR A 127 -5.10 -5.41 2.23
N VAL A 128 -3.83 -5.42 2.62
CA VAL A 128 -3.09 -6.65 2.90
C VAL A 128 -3.24 -7.02 4.38
N GLU A 129 -3.57 -8.29 4.67
CA GLU A 129 -3.70 -8.77 6.05
C GLU A 129 -2.31 -9.01 6.65
N LEU A 130 -1.80 -7.99 7.35
CA LEU A 130 -0.50 -8.02 8.01
C LEU A 130 -0.61 -8.26 9.53
N THR A 131 -1.76 -8.70 10.04
CA THR A 131 -1.89 -8.95 11.49
C THR A 131 -0.92 -10.00 11.99
N GLY A 132 -0.11 -9.61 12.96
CA GLY A 132 0.95 -10.43 13.55
C GLY A 132 2.23 -10.51 12.72
N TRP A 133 2.32 -9.76 11.61
CA TRP A 133 3.56 -9.54 10.88
C TRP A 133 4.24 -8.28 11.41
N ASP A 134 5.50 -8.43 11.77
CA ASP A 134 6.33 -7.33 12.27
C ASP A 134 7.39 -6.97 11.24
N ALA A 135 7.61 -5.68 11.06
CA ALA A 135 8.82 -5.20 10.41
C ALA A 135 10.01 -5.57 11.30
N LEU A 136 10.99 -6.27 10.73
CA LEU A 136 12.21 -6.63 11.45
C LEU A 136 13.26 -5.53 11.28
N GLY A 137 13.96 -5.18 12.37
CA GLY A 137 15.13 -4.30 12.30
C GLY A 137 16.28 -4.96 11.52
N TRP A 138 17.20 -4.15 10.99
CA TRP A 138 18.29 -4.63 10.13
C TRP A 138 19.14 -5.75 10.77
N GLU A 139 19.40 -5.67 12.09
CA GLU A 139 20.14 -6.70 12.83
C GLU A 139 19.39 -8.03 12.88
N ASP A 140 18.08 -7.97 13.13
CA ASP A 140 17.21 -9.14 13.20
C ASP A 140 17.09 -9.78 11.82
N GLN A 141 16.91 -8.97 10.76
CA GLN A 141 16.89 -9.46 9.38
C GLN A 141 18.18 -10.23 9.04
N LYS A 142 19.35 -9.68 9.38
CA LYS A 142 20.64 -10.34 9.13
C LYS A 142 20.74 -11.69 9.83
N LYS A 143 20.48 -11.74 11.14
CA LYS A 143 20.53 -12.99 11.93
C LYS A 143 19.56 -14.04 11.41
N VAL A 144 18.38 -13.60 10.99
CA VAL A 144 17.33 -14.46 10.43
C VAL A 144 17.76 -15.03 9.08
N LEU A 145 18.32 -14.22 8.18
CA LEU A 145 18.82 -14.67 6.88
C LEU A 145 19.99 -15.65 7.02
N GLU A 146 20.92 -15.41 7.95
CA GLU A 146 22.01 -16.35 8.26
C GLU A 146 21.48 -17.71 8.71
N ARG A 147 20.49 -17.72 9.62
CA ARG A 147 19.82 -18.94 10.08
C ARG A 147 19.07 -19.65 8.95
N LEU A 148 18.42 -18.90 8.06
CA LEU A 148 17.70 -19.45 6.93
C LEU A 148 18.66 -20.11 5.93
N HIS A 149 19.72 -19.42 5.53
CA HIS A 149 20.73 -19.97 4.61
C HIS A 149 21.40 -21.23 5.16
N ALA A 150 21.64 -21.31 6.47
CA ALA A 150 22.18 -22.51 7.11
C ALA A 150 21.25 -23.74 7.03
N ARG A 151 19.94 -23.53 6.77
CA ARG A 151 18.92 -24.59 6.68
C ARG A 151 18.54 -24.94 5.24
N ILE A 152 18.83 -24.07 4.28
CA ILE A 152 18.51 -24.29 2.87
C ILE A 152 19.50 -25.30 2.26
N ALA A 153 19.00 -26.51 1.97
CA ALA A 153 19.78 -27.55 1.31
C ALA A 153 20.09 -27.23 -0.18
N PRO A 154 21.15 -27.81 -0.76
CA PRO A 154 21.37 -27.76 -2.21
C PRO A 154 20.14 -28.26 -2.98
N GLY A 155 19.79 -27.56 -4.07
CA GLY A 155 18.62 -27.86 -4.91
C GLY A 155 17.31 -27.23 -4.43
N HIS A 156 17.30 -26.58 -3.26
CA HIS A 156 16.15 -25.80 -2.80
C HIS A 156 15.94 -24.53 -3.66
N PRO A 157 14.70 -24.06 -3.90
CA PRO A 157 14.41 -22.90 -4.76
C PRO A 157 15.09 -21.58 -4.35
N LEU A 158 15.46 -21.46 -3.07
CA LEU A 158 16.12 -20.29 -2.49
C LEU A 158 17.64 -20.48 -2.29
N HIS A 159 18.19 -21.62 -2.68
CA HIS A 159 19.61 -21.90 -2.51
C HIS A 159 20.46 -20.90 -3.29
N GLN A 160 21.41 -20.25 -2.61
CA GLN A 160 22.32 -19.23 -3.16
C GLN A 160 21.62 -18.00 -3.77
N LYS A 161 20.35 -17.74 -3.43
CA LYS A 161 19.66 -16.50 -3.83
C LYS A 161 19.92 -15.39 -2.82
N GLU A 162 20.05 -14.16 -3.30
CA GLU A 162 19.96 -12.98 -2.44
C GLU A 162 18.50 -12.79 -2.03
N LEU A 163 18.25 -12.62 -0.73
CA LEU A 163 16.91 -12.51 -0.16
C LEU A 163 16.79 -11.21 0.62
N GLU A 164 15.72 -10.46 0.40
CA GLU A 164 15.34 -9.32 1.24
C GLU A 164 14.18 -9.72 2.15
N VAL A 165 14.32 -9.51 3.46
CA VAL A 165 13.24 -9.79 4.42
C VAL A 165 12.30 -8.59 4.48
N LEU A 166 11.04 -8.81 4.13
CA LEU A 166 10.03 -7.75 4.14
C LEU A 166 9.38 -7.63 5.53
N VAL A 167 8.84 -8.73 6.03
CA VAL A 167 8.18 -8.85 7.33
C VAL A 167 8.34 -10.26 7.89
N GLY A 168 8.23 -10.41 9.21
CA GLY A 168 8.25 -11.71 9.89
C GLY A 168 7.06 -11.93 10.80
N ARG A 169 6.55 -13.15 10.87
CA ARG A 169 5.46 -13.56 11.77
C ARG A 169 6.00 -14.47 12.86
N ARG A 170 6.32 -13.88 14.01
CA ARG A 170 7.02 -14.58 15.11
C ARG A 170 6.23 -15.77 15.68
N SER A 171 4.91 -15.69 15.69
CA SER A 171 4.05 -16.75 16.24
C SER A 171 4.08 -18.05 15.43
N THR A 172 4.40 -17.98 14.14
CA THR A 172 4.46 -19.13 13.23
C THR A 172 5.87 -19.40 12.71
N ASP A 173 6.87 -18.62 13.16
CA ASP A 173 8.26 -18.68 12.69
C ASP A 173 8.37 -18.53 11.16
N GLU A 174 7.49 -17.70 10.58
CA GLU A 174 7.39 -17.46 9.13
C GLU A 174 8.02 -16.12 8.74
N LEU A 175 8.64 -16.10 7.56
CA LEU A 175 9.22 -14.91 6.94
C LEU A 175 8.59 -14.71 5.57
N LEU A 176 8.29 -13.46 5.23
CA LEU A 176 8.01 -13.07 3.86
C LEU A 176 9.28 -12.44 3.28
N VAL A 177 9.83 -13.05 2.24
CA VAL A 177 11.05 -12.58 1.57
C VAL A 177 10.78 -12.23 0.11
N LEU A 178 11.52 -11.25 -0.41
CA LEU A 178 11.55 -10.84 -1.81
C LEU A 178 12.81 -11.38 -2.48
N LEU A 179 12.65 -11.95 -3.68
CA LEU A 179 13.73 -12.45 -4.53
C LEU A 179 14.15 -11.39 -5.56
N PRO A 180 15.36 -11.48 -6.15
CA PRO A 180 15.86 -10.48 -7.09
C PRO A 180 15.06 -10.40 -8.39
N ASP A 181 14.36 -11.48 -8.75
CA ASP A 181 13.46 -11.56 -9.91
C ASP A 181 12.06 -10.97 -9.64
N GLY A 182 11.81 -10.45 -8.43
CA GLY A 182 10.53 -9.89 -7.99
C GLY A 182 9.54 -10.92 -7.45
N THR A 183 9.88 -12.22 -7.49
CA THR A 183 9.07 -13.27 -6.85
C THR A 183 9.14 -13.12 -5.33
N MET A 184 8.06 -13.47 -4.65
CA MET A 184 8.03 -13.50 -3.20
C MET A 184 7.98 -14.93 -2.68
N ALA A 185 8.45 -15.14 -1.46
CA ALA A 185 8.35 -16.43 -0.79
C ALA A 185 7.94 -16.26 0.67
N VAL A 186 7.02 -17.11 1.13
CA VAL A 186 6.85 -17.37 2.56
C VAL A 186 7.73 -18.56 2.91
N VAL A 187 8.61 -18.37 3.88
CA VAL A 187 9.56 -19.38 4.33
C VAL A 187 9.40 -19.58 5.82
N ARG A 188 9.26 -20.83 6.26
CA ARG A 188 9.26 -21.17 7.68
C ARG A 188 10.67 -21.49 8.14
N LEU A 189 11.14 -20.80 9.18
CA LEU A 189 12.50 -20.96 9.69
C LEU A 189 12.75 -22.34 10.35
N SER A 190 11.71 -22.97 10.88
CA SER A 190 11.84 -24.26 11.58
C SER A 190 12.24 -25.42 10.66
N ASP A 191 11.77 -25.42 9.41
CA ASP A 191 11.95 -26.55 8.47
C ASP A 191 12.35 -26.12 7.04
N ALA A 192 12.54 -24.82 6.80
CA ALA A 192 12.80 -24.22 5.49
C ALA A 192 11.71 -24.50 4.44
N SER A 193 10.51 -24.92 4.86
CA SER A 193 9.38 -25.06 3.93
C SER A 193 9.07 -23.71 3.27
N THR A 194 8.90 -23.74 1.95
CA THR A 194 8.83 -22.54 1.11
C THR A 194 7.61 -22.59 0.21
N ARG A 195 6.85 -21.50 0.19
CA ARG A 195 5.76 -21.26 -0.77
C ARG A 195 6.08 -20.01 -1.57
N LEU A 196 6.17 -20.15 -2.89
CA LEU A 196 6.47 -19.06 -3.82
C LEU A 196 5.18 -18.38 -4.29
N PHE A 197 5.27 -17.09 -4.62
CA PHE A 197 4.20 -16.28 -5.18
C PHE A 197 4.77 -15.31 -6.20
N ALA A 198 4.08 -15.13 -7.31
CA ALA A 198 4.41 -14.14 -8.32
C ALA A 198 3.98 -12.72 -7.92
N SER A 199 3.08 -12.56 -6.95
CA SER A 199 2.59 -11.24 -6.53
C SER A 199 1.91 -11.24 -5.15
N TRP A 200 1.72 -10.03 -4.60
CA TRP A 200 0.91 -9.80 -3.38
C TRP A 200 -0.55 -10.25 -3.52
N ASP A 201 -1.10 -10.32 -4.74
CA ASP A 201 -2.45 -10.84 -4.97
C ASP A 201 -2.54 -12.36 -4.85
N GLU A 202 -1.48 -13.07 -5.23
CA GLU A 202 -1.42 -14.53 -5.10
C GLU A 202 -1.21 -14.96 -3.65
N TRP A 203 -0.44 -14.19 -2.90
CA TRP A 203 -0.21 -14.45 -1.48
C TRP A 203 -1.48 -14.30 -0.61
N LEU A 204 -2.35 -13.35 -0.97
CA LEU A 204 -3.67 -13.16 -0.39
C LEU A 204 -4.74 -13.72 -1.34
N PRO A 205 -4.93 -15.06 -1.41
CA PRO A 205 -6.07 -15.57 -2.13
C PRO A 205 -7.32 -14.92 -1.52
N ARG A 206 -8.19 -14.37 -2.38
CA ARG A 206 -9.45 -13.73 -1.98
C ARG A 206 -10.06 -14.55 -0.85
N SER A 207 -10.43 -13.90 0.25
CA SER A 207 -11.35 -14.48 1.20
C SER A 207 -12.47 -15.11 0.38
N LEU A 208 -12.59 -16.44 0.41
CA LEU A 208 -13.72 -17.11 -0.21
C LEU A 208 -14.98 -16.38 0.28
N PRO A 209 -15.98 -16.12 -0.58
CA PRO A 209 -17.22 -15.52 -0.10
C PRO A 209 -17.69 -16.36 1.09
N THR A 210 -17.80 -15.73 2.25
CA THR A 210 -18.44 -16.33 3.41
C THR A 210 -19.83 -16.73 2.92
N GLY A 211 -20.02 -18.03 2.72
CA GLY A 211 -21.27 -18.59 2.21
C GLY A 211 -22.43 -18.10 3.06
N CYS A 212 -23.52 -17.76 2.36
CA CYS A 212 -24.83 -17.45 2.91
C CYS A 212 -25.28 -18.41 4.02
#